data_AF-A0A6A2ZN31-F1
#
_entry.id   AF-A0A6A2ZN31-F1
#
_cell.length_a   1.000
_cell.length_b   1.000
_cell.length_c   1.000
_cell.angle_alpha   90.00
_cell.angle_beta   90.00
_cell.angle_gamma   90.00
#
_symmetry.space_group_name_H-M   'P 1'
#
loop_
_entity.id
_entity.type
_entity.pdbx_description
1 polymer ?
#
loop_
_entity_poly.entity_id
_entity_poly.type
_entity_poly.pdbx_seq_one_letter_code
_entity_poly.pdbx_strand_id
1 'polypeptide(L)'
;MGSRNVGGQVTAMGKRQSDLKKSFNLAVRSLLTTCSAQEFSKAFPTFTNVEQQRLHQLFIQVITSLHGNVEDEFESLCRETQVGDALDTVEQLVEEQSLDSLFSERTNVMDAVHSLLTAKKAEIHYLRGLLERAEEHKRLIQARVDLLKNNTQEVLDTKHVVEKVVERWNFKLQGNLKRSALNGPQLVVLSRCIFDCRGMKCSKVFSFTAAVACWCTCMSFQFAKATLLHAD
;
A
#
# COMPACT_ATOMS: atom_id res chain seq x y z
N MET A 1 -2.54 26.34 70.97
CA MET A 1 -3.25 25.63 69.88
C MET A 1 -2.43 25.82 68.62
N GLY A 2 -1.90 24.82 67.92
CA GLY A 2 -1.96 23.39 68.09
C GLY A 2 -0.70 22.73 67.50
N SER A 3 -0.25 21.65 68.13
CA SER A 3 0.76 20.75 67.60
C SER A 3 0.20 20.05 66.36
N ARG A 4 0.87 20.19 65.22
CA ARG A 4 0.67 19.27 64.09
C ARG A 4 1.28 17.94 64.46
N ASN A 5 0.41 16.96 64.70
CA ASN A 5 0.76 15.56 64.70
C ASN A 5 1.43 15.23 63.36
N VAL A 6 2.74 14.99 63.41
CA VAL A 6 3.44 14.25 62.35
C VAL A 6 3.01 12.80 62.55
N GLY A 7 1.92 12.42 61.88
CA GLY A 7 1.53 11.03 61.76
C GLY A 7 2.67 10.32 61.04
N GLY A 8 3.44 9.54 61.79
CA GLY A 8 4.42 8.63 61.23
C GLY A 8 3.71 7.71 60.25
N GLN A 9 4.01 7.86 58.98
CA GLN A 9 3.66 6.88 57.96
C GLN A 9 4.50 5.65 58.25
N VAL A 10 3.97 4.75 59.09
CA VAL A 10 4.41 3.37 59.11
C VAL A 10 3.93 2.81 57.77
N THR A 11 4.79 2.91 56.75
CA THR A 11 4.58 2.21 55.49
C THR A 11 4.47 0.72 55.82
N ALA A 12 3.25 0.19 55.77
CA ALA A 12 3.04 -1.23 55.86
C ALA A 12 3.80 -1.86 54.68
N MET A 13 4.81 -2.67 55.00
CA MET A 13 5.61 -3.41 54.02
C MET A 13 4.71 -4.10 52.98
N GLY A 14 4.96 -3.84 51.69
CA GLY A 14 4.17 -4.42 50.60
C GLY A 14 4.19 -5.95 50.62
N LYS A 15 3.17 -6.58 50.04
CA LYS A 15 3.06 -8.05 50.02
C LYS A 15 4.29 -8.67 49.36
N ARG A 16 4.73 -8.10 48.24
CA ARG A 16 5.89 -8.58 47.47
C ARG A 16 7.18 -8.53 48.29
N GLN A 17 7.41 -7.44 49.01
CA GLN A 17 8.55 -7.30 49.92
C GLN A 17 8.47 -8.34 51.06
N SER A 18 7.28 -8.51 51.65
CA SER A 18 7.06 -9.50 52.71
C SER A 18 7.33 -10.94 52.24
N ASP A 19 6.93 -11.25 51.01
CA ASP A 19 7.07 -12.60 50.41
C ASP A 19 8.53 -12.89 50.06
N LEU A 20 9.28 -11.89 49.58
CA LEU A 20 10.73 -12.00 49.37
C LEU A 20 11.43 -12.34 50.70
N LYS A 21 11.17 -11.55 51.76
CA LYS A 21 11.78 -11.75 53.08
C LYS A 21 11.44 -13.12 53.68
N LYS A 22 10.17 -13.55 53.59
CA LYS A 22 9.74 -14.88 54.04
C LYS A 22 10.45 -15.99 53.28
N SER A 23 10.53 -15.88 51.94
CA SER A 23 11.14 -16.90 51.09
C SER A 23 12.64 -17.03 51.38
N PHE A 24 13.33 -15.91 51.55
CA PHE A 24 14.73 -15.88 51.95
C PHE A 24 14.94 -16.56 53.31
N ASN A 25 14.19 -16.17 54.34
CA ASN A 25 14.30 -16.74 55.68
C ASN A 25 14.03 -18.26 55.67
N LEU A 26 13.05 -18.72 54.89
CA LEU A 26 12.79 -20.15 54.73
C LEU A 26 13.97 -20.88 54.08
N ALA A 27 14.58 -20.30 53.05
CA ALA A 27 15.74 -20.89 52.37
C ALA A 27 16.95 -20.97 53.31
N VAL A 28 17.28 -19.89 54.00
CA VAL A 28 18.42 -19.84 54.93
C VAL A 28 18.23 -20.81 56.09
N ARG A 29 17.04 -20.83 56.71
CA ARG A 29 16.69 -21.81 57.76
C ARG A 29 16.85 -23.24 57.28
N SER A 30 16.42 -23.54 56.05
CA SER A 30 16.54 -24.88 55.49
C SER A 30 17.99 -25.27 55.19
N LEU A 31 18.78 -24.35 54.64
CA LEU A 31 20.19 -24.59 54.29
C LEU A 31 21.09 -24.75 55.52
N LEU A 32 20.88 -23.91 56.53
CA LEU A 32 21.73 -23.83 57.72
C LEU A 32 21.09 -24.54 58.92
N THR A 33 20.44 -25.68 58.70
CA THR A 33 19.90 -26.50 59.79
C THR A 33 21.02 -27.29 60.47
N THR A 34 21.11 -27.22 61.80
CA THR A 34 22.05 -28.03 62.57
C THR A 34 21.62 -29.50 62.60
N CYS A 35 22.55 -30.43 62.48
CA CYS A 35 22.28 -31.85 62.67
C CYS A 35 22.28 -32.28 64.15
N SER A 36 21.69 -33.43 64.42
CA SER A 36 21.66 -34.01 65.76
C SER A 36 23.06 -34.44 66.21
N ALA A 37 23.30 -34.48 67.53
CA ALA A 37 24.57 -34.96 68.08
C ALA A 37 24.89 -36.40 67.63
N GLN A 38 23.87 -37.24 67.45
CA GLN A 38 24.03 -38.62 66.99
C GLN A 38 24.53 -38.70 65.54
N GLU A 39 23.96 -37.89 64.63
CA GLU A 39 24.42 -37.82 63.23
C GLU A 39 25.82 -37.22 63.15
N PHE A 40 26.11 -36.24 64.00
CA PHE A 40 27.43 -35.64 64.09
C PHE A 40 28.49 -36.65 64.54
N SER A 41 28.22 -37.41 65.61
CA SER A 41 29.12 -38.48 66.08
C SER A 41 29.39 -39.55 65.02
N LYS A 42 28.39 -39.89 64.18
CA LYS A 42 28.57 -40.83 63.05
C LYS A 42 29.51 -40.28 61.98
N ALA A 43 29.52 -38.97 61.75
CA ALA A 43 30.40 -38.32 60.79
C ALA A 43 31.85 -38.20 61.29
N PHE A 44 32.05 -38.20 62.61
CA PHE A 44 33.36 -38.03 63.26
C PHE A 44 33.74 -39.21 64.17
N PRO A 45 33.76 -40.47 63.67
CA PRO A 45 33.91 -41.66 64.51
C PRO A 45 35.30 -41.80 65.15
N THR A 46 36.32 -41.13 64.60
CA THR A 46 37.71 -41.20 65.07
C THR A 46 37.94 -40.45 66.38
N PHE A 47 37.06 -39.50 66.71
CA PHE A 47 37.16 -38.68 67.91
C PHE A 47 36.52 -39.37 69.12
N THR A 48 37.05 -39.07 70.31
CA THR A 48 36.41 -39.49 71.56
C THR A 48 35.07 -38.80 71.76
N ASN A 49 34.20 -39.34 72.62
CA ASN A 49 32.89 -38.75 72.88
C ASN A 49 32.99 -37.29 73.38
N VAL A 50 34.00 -36.98 74.19
CA VAL A 50 34.22 -35.62 74.72
C VAL A 50 34.62 -34.65 73.60
N GLU A 51 35.49 -35.08 72.67
CA GLU A 51 35.88 -34.27 71.51
C GLU A 51 34.72 -34.06 70.55
N GLN A 52 33.93 -35.10 70.29
CA GLN A 52 32.72 -35.01 69.45
C GLN A 52 31.71 -34.01 70.03
N GLN A 53 31.48 -34.02 71.35
CA GLN A 53 30.59 -33.06 72.00
C GLN A 53 31.07 -31.62 71.85
N ARG A 54 32.37 -31.38 72.08
CA ARG A 54 32.97 -30.04 71.90
C ARG A 54 32.89 -29.57 70.46
N LEU A 55 33.16 -30.46 69.50
CA LEU A 55 33.11 -30.15 68.08
C LEU A 55 31.67 -29.89 67.62
N HIS A 56 30.68 -30.63 68.13
CA HIS A 56 29.26 -30.38 67.85
C HIS A 56 28.79 -29.04 68.40
N GLN A 57 29.23 -28.66 69.60
CA GLN A 57 28.96 -27.32 70.15
C GLN A 57 29.57 -26.21 69.29
N LEU A 58 30.82 -26.35 68.86
CA LEU A 58 31.46 -25.41 67.93
C LEU A 58 30.72 -25.33 66.59
N PHE A 59 30.28 -26.47 66.06
CA PHE A 59 29.49 -26.51 64.84
C PHE A 59 28.17 -25.74 64.99
N ILE A 60 27.42 -25.94 66.08
CA ILE A 60 26.19 -25.17 66.35
C ILE A 60 26.49 -23.67 66.43
N GLN A 61 27.58 -23.29 67.10
CA GLN A 61 27.99 -21.88 67.20
C GLN A 61 28.29 -21.28 65.82
N VAL A 62 29.04 -21.99 64.98
CA VAL A 62 29.36 -21.56 63.60
C VAL A 62 28.08 -21.41 62.78
N ILE A 63 27.19 -22.39 62.81
CA ILE A 63 25.93 -22.34 62.06
C ILE A 63 25.04 -21.19 62.54
N THR A 64 24.95 -20.97 63.86
CA THR A 64 24.15 -19.89 64.44
C THR A 64 24.72 -18.52 64.11
N SER A 65 26.05 -18.36 64.18
CA SER A 65 26.71 -17.11 63.78
C SER A 65 26.55 -16.85 62.28
N LEU A 66 26.63 -17.89 61.45
CA LEU A 66 26.46 -17.76 60.01
C LEU A 66 25.02 -17.37 59.64
N HIS A 67 24.01 -17.90 60.34
CA HIS A 67 22.62 -17.46 60.23
C HIS A 67 22.49 -15.95 60.39
N GLY A 68 22.96 -15.42 61.53
CA GLY A 68 22.87 -13.99 61.82
C GLY A 68 23.60 -13.14 60.79
N ASN A 69 24.82 -13.52 60.44
CA ASN A 69 25.61 -12.78 59.44
C ASN A 69 24.92 -12.74 58.06
N VAL A 70 24.34 -13.85 57.61
CA VAL A 70 23.67 -13.93 56.31
C VAL A 70 22.37 -13.12 56.31
N GLU A 71 21.61 -13.15 57.41
CA GLU A 71 20.40 -12.33 57.55
C GLU A 71 20.72 -10.83 57.59
N ASP A 72 21.76 -10.43 58.32
CA ASP A 72 22.21 -9.04 58.41
C ASP A 72 22.73 -8.50 57.07
N GLU A 73 23.55 -9.28 56.35
CA GLU A 73 24.04 -8.92 55.02
C GLU A 73 22.91 -8.82 54.00
N PHE A 74 21.91 -9.71 54.06
CA PHE A 74 20.73 -9.64 53.20
C PHE A 74 19.92 -8.37 53.47
N GLU A 75 19.65 -8.03 54.73
CA GLU A 75 18.94 -6.80 55.10
C GLU A 75 19.73 -5.54 54.68
N SER A 76 21.06 -5.56 54.83
CA SER A 76 21.95 -4.50 54.35
C SER A 76 21.82 -4.32 52.83
N LEU A 77 21.94 -5.41 52.07
CA LEU A 77 21.83 -5.41 50.61
C LEU A 77 20.45 -4.95 50.15
N CYS A 78 19.37 -5.37 50.81
CA CYS A 78 18.02 -4.91 50.49
C CYS A 78 17.86 -3.39 50.67
N ARG A 79 18.49 -2.80 51.69
CA ARG A 79 18.50 -1.35 51.90
C ARG A 79 19.36 -0.63 50.88
N GLU A 80 20.57 -1.14 50.60
CA GLU A 80 21.49 -0.55 49.63
C GLU A 80 20.89 -0.51 48.23
N THR A 81 20.27 -1.61 47.81
CA THR A 81 19.68 -1.77 46.48
C THR A 81 18.29 -1.15 46.35
N GLN A 82 17.68 -0.70 47.46
CA GLN A 82 16.31 -0.19 47.50
C GLN A 82 15.29 -1.17 46.89
N VAL A 83 15.55 -2.48 47.00
CA VAL A 83 14.69 -3.51 46.40
C VAL A 83 13.29 -3.51 47.00
N GLY A 84 13.15 -3.11 48.27
CA GLY A 84 11.85 -2.91 48.92
C GLY A 84 11.00 -1.87 48.19
N ASP A 85 11.55 -0.67 48.01
CA ASP A 85 10.87 0.43 47.32
C ASP A 85 10.52 0.08 45.87
N ALA A 86 11.41 -0.64 45.18
CA ALA A 86 11.17 -1.12 43.83
C ALA A 86 10.00 -2.14 43.78
N LEU A 87 9.95 -3.07 44.74
CA LEU A 87 8.87 -4.05 44.84
C LEU A 87 7.53 -3.40 45.20
N ASP A 88 7.54 -2.41 46.10
CA ASP A 88 6.35 -1.63 46.46
C ASP A 88 5.84 -0.83 45.26
N THR A 89 6.74 -0.23 44.48
CA THR A 89 6.39 0.47 43.23
C THR A 89 5.77 -0.49 42.21
N VAL A 90 6.34 -1.69 42.05
CA VAL A 90 5.77 -2.71 41.15
C VAL A 90 4.40 -3.17 41.65
N GLU A 91 4.20 -3.32 42.95
CA GLU A 91 2.91 -3.67 43.54
C GLU A 91 1.86 -2.59 43.24
N GLN A 92 2.19 -1.33 43.48
CA GLN A 92 1.34 -0.18 43.16
C GLN A 92 0.99 -0.13 41.66
N LEU A 93 1.97 -0.26 40.76
CA LEU A 93 1.73 -0.21 39.31
C LEU A 93 0.83 -1.36 38.83
N VAL A 94 0.96 -2.55 39.42
CA VAL A 94 0.10 -3.70 39.09
C VAL A 94 -1.33 -3.45 39.58
N GLU A 95 -1.49 -2.88 40.77
CA GLU A 95 -2.81 -2.48 41.28
C GLU A 95 -3.44 -1.39 40.39
N GLU A 96 -2.71 -0.33 40.07
CA GLU A 96 -3.16 0.73 39.16
C GLU A 96 -3.55 0.18 37.78
N GLN A 97 -2.73 -0.70 37.20
CA GLN A 97 -3.03 -1.33 35.91
C GLN A 97 -4.30 -2.19 35.97
N SER A 98 -4.56 -2.87 37.09
CA SER A 98 -5.77 -3.68 37.26
C SER A 98 -7.06 -2.86 37.34
N LEU A 99 -6.95 -1.59 37.74
CA LEU A 99 -8.06 -0.64 37.86
C LEU A 99 -8.28 0.19 36.59
N ASP A 100 -7.28 0.32 35.73
CA ASP A 100 -7.37 1.06 34.48
C ASP A 100 -8.15 0.28 33.40
N SER A 101 -9.46 0.52 33.33
CA SER A 101 -10.36 -0.01 32.30
C SER A 101 -9.91 0.27 30.85
N LEU A 102 -9.07 1.30 30.60
CA LEU A 102 -8.57 1.63 29.26
C LEU A 102 -7.50 0.65 28.75
N PHE A 103 -6.85 -0.12 29.62
CA PHE A 103 -5.92 -1.17 29.21
C PHE A 103 -6.64 -2.33 28.51
N SER A 104 -7.88 -2.64 28.91
CA SER A 104 -8.74 -3.59 28.19
C SER A 104 -9.16 -3.04 26.82
N GLU A 105 -9.29 -1.72 26.70
CA GLU A 105 -9.72 -1.04 25.47
C GLU A 105 -8.57 -0.91 24.45
N ARG A 106 -7.32 -0.75 24.90
CA ARG A 106 -6.15 -0.66 24.01
C ARG A 106 -5.98 -1.85 23.07
N THR A 107 -6.40 -3.04 23.49
CA THR A 107 -6.44 -4.25 22.66
C THR A 107 -7.43 -4.11 21.50
N ASN A 108 -8.60 -3.50 21.73
CA ASN A 108 -9.61 -3.28 20.68
C ASN A 108 -9.14 -2.29 19.60
N VAL A 109 -8.38 -1.26 20.01
CA VAL A 109 -7.89 -0.23 19.09
C VAL A 109 -6.83 -0.83 18.19
N MET A 110 -5.96 -1.68 18.73
CA MET A 110 -4.92 -2.36 17.96
C MET A 110 -5.52 -3.30 16.90
N ASP A 111 -6.57 -4.04 17.25
CA ASP A 111 -7.29 -4.91 16.32
C ASP A 111 -8.03 -4.12 15.23
N ALA A 112 -8.62 -2.98 15.57
CA ALA A 112 -9.25 -2.07 14.61
C ALA A 112 -8.23 -1.48 13.63
N VAL A 113 -7.06 -1.06 14.13
CA VAL A 113 -5.95 -0.57 13.31
C VAL A 113 -5.45 -1.65 12.35
N HIS A 114 -5.30 -2.90 12.81
CA HIS A 114 -4.84 -3.99 11.97
C HIS A 114 -5.85 -4.36 10.88
N SER A 115 -7.14 -4.37 11.23
CA SER A 115 -8.24 -4.57 10.28
C SER A 115 -8.28 -3.47 9.21
N LEU A 116 -8.15 -2.20 9.62
CA LEU A 116 -8.11 -1.06 8.71
C LEU A 116 -6.89 -1.11 7.78
N LEU A 117 -5.71 -1.45 8.32
CA LEU A 117 -4.47 -1.57 7.55
C LEU A 117 -4.61 -2.64 6.45
N THR A 118 -5.18 -3.79 6.80
CA THR A 118 -5.44 -4.89 5.87
C THR A 118 -6.40 -4.45 4.76
N ALA A 119 -7.51 -3.79 5.12
CA ALA A 119 -8.46 -3.26 4.15
C ALA A 119 -7.82 -2.22 3.21
N LYS A 120 -7.01 -1.30 3.74
CA LYS A 120 -6.31 -0.30 2.94
C LYS A 120 -5.27 -0.90 2.00
N LYS A 121 -4.56 -1.94 2.43
CA LYS A 121 -3.63 -2.68 1.56
C LYS A 121 -4.37 -3.35 0.41
N ALA A 122 -5.52 -3.98 0.67
CA ALA A 122 -6.35 -4.57 -0.37
C ALA A 122 -6.88 -3.53 -1.36
N GLU A 123 -7.31 -2.37 -0.87
CA GLU A 123 -7.76 -1.24 -1.70
C GLU A 123 -6.64 -0.73 -2.62
N ILE A 124 -5.42 -0.55 -2.10
CA ILE A 124 -4.25 -0.16 -2.91
C ILE A 124 -3.96 -1.18 -4.01
N HIS A 125 -4.02 -2.48 -3.70
CA HIS A 125 -3.84 -3.53 -4.71
C HIS A 125 -4.92 -3.49 -5.79
N TYR A 126 -6.19 -3.28 -5.40
CA TYR A 126 -7.30 -3.14 -6.34
C TYR A 126 -7.12 -1.94 -7.27
N LEU A 127 -6.81 -0.76 -6.70
CA LEU A 127 -6.62 0.47 -7.46
C LEU A 127 -5.43 0.39 -8.41
N ARG A 128 -4.34 -0.26 -7.99
CA ARG A 128 -3.19 -0.54 -8.85
C ARG A 128 -3.60 -1.37 -10.07
N GLY A 129 -4.34 -2.46 -9.87
CA GLY A 129 -4.82 -3.30 -10.98
C GLY A 129 -5.80 -2.55 -11.90
N LEU A 130 -6.61 -1.64 -11.37
CA LEU A 130 -7.49 -0.80 -12.19
C LEU A 130 -6.70 0.19 -13.04
N LEU A 131 -5.65 0.80 -12.47
CA LEU A 131 -4.77 1.72 -13.18
C LEU A 131 -4.04 1.02 -14.34
N GLU A 132 -3.48 -0.16 -14.10
CA GLU A 132 -2.79 -0.96 -15.13
C GLU A 132 -3.71 -1.26 -16.33
N ARG A 133 -4.98 -1.63 -16.07
CA ARG A 133 -5.97 -1.86 -17.14
C ARG A 133 -6.30 -0.58 -17.92
N ALA A 134 -6.43 0.54 -17.23
CA ALA A 134 -6.71 1.83 -17.86
C ALA A 134 -5.54 2.30 -18.73
N GLU A 135 -4.30 2.10 -18.26
CA GLU A 135 -3.09 2.40 -19.03
C GLU A 135 -2.98 1.54 -20.28
N GLU A 136 -3.29 0.25 -20.19
CA GLU A 136 -3.30 -0.64 -21.35
C GLU A 136 -4.35 -0.22 -22.37
N HIS A 137 -5.56 0.10 -21.92
CA HIS A 137 -6.60 0.61 -22.80
C HIS A 137 -6.19 1.92 -23.48
N LYS A 138 -5.51 2.82 -22.76
CA LYS A 138 -4.94 4.05 -23.34
C LYS A 138 -3.92 3.75 -24.43
N ARG A 139 -3.01 2.77 -24.21
CA ARG A 139 -2.03 2.36 -25.24
C ARG A 139 -2.71 1.85 -26.51
N LEU A 140 -3.74 1.01 -26.37
CA LEU A 140 -4.51 0.48 -27.49
C LEU A 140 -5.21 1.59 -28.29
N ILE A 141 -5.84 2.55 -27.60
CA ILE A 141 -6.46 3.71 -28.26
C ILE A 141 -5.39 4.53 -28.98
N GLN A 142 -4.26 4.81 -28.34
CA GLN A 142 -3.19 5.61 -28.94
C GLN A 142 -2.66 4.94 -30.21
N ALA A 143 -2.40 3.64 -30.18
CA ALA A 143 -1.97 2.88 -31.35
C ALA A 143 -2.98 2.96 -32.51
N ARG A 144 -4.28 2.91 -32.20
CA ARG A 144 -5.34 3.08 -33.21
C ARG A 144 -5.38 4.49 -33.78
N VAL A 145 -5.20 5.52 -32.94
CA VAL A 145 -5.13 6.92 -33.38
C VAL A 145 -3.95 7.13 -34.33
N ASP A 146 -2.77 6.60 -33.98
CA ASP A 146 -1.56 6.74 -34.79
C ASP A 146 -1.70 6.03 -36.15
N LEU A 147 -2.32 4.84 -36.17
CA LEU A 147 -2.64 4.13 -37.43
C LEU A 147 -3.55 4.97 -38.34
N LEU A 148 -4.63 5.54 -37.79
CA LEU A 148 -5.56 6.37 -38.56
C LEU A 148 -4.90 7.64 -39.09
N LYS A 149 -3.99 8.24 -38.30
CA LYS A 149 -3.23 9.43 -38.70
C LYS A 149 -2.31 9.11 -39.89
N ASN A 150 -1.60 7.99 -39.86
CA ASN A 150 -0.72 7.55 -40.95
C ASN A 150 -1.50 7.27 -42.23
N ASN A 151 -2.61 6.52 -42.14
CA ASN A 151 -3.47 6.25 -43.31
C ASN A 151 -4.03 7.54 -43.93
N THR A 152 -4.37 8.53 -43.12
CA THR A 152 -4.86 9.83 -43.61
C THR A 152 -3.77 10.59 -44.35
N GLN A 153 -2.53 10.56 -43.85
CA GLN A 153 -1.39 11.18 -44.52
C GLN A 153 -1.10 10.50 -45.87
N GLU A 154 -1.12 9.17 -45.94
CA GLU A 154 -0.94 8.43 -47.19
C GLU A 154 -2.02 8.77 -48.24
N VAL A 155 -3.28 8.97 -47.83
CA VAL A 155 -4.37 9.39 -48.72
C VAL A 155 -4.14 10.81 -49.24
N LEU A 156 -3.67 11.73 -48.39
CA LEU A 156 -3.34 13.10 -48.80
C LEU A 156 -2.16 13.13 -49.77
N ASP A 157 -1.12 12.33 -49.51
CA ASP A 157 0.06 12.21 -50.36
C ASP A 157 -0.32 11.61 -51.73
N THR A 158 -1.18 10.59 -51.74
CA THR A 158 -1.72 9.98 -52.96
C THR A 158 -2.57 10.96 -53.77
N LYS A 159 -3.43 11.73 -53.09
CA LYS A 159 -4.25 12.78 -53.73
C LYS A 159 -3.36 13.81 -54.42
N HIS A 160 -2.29 14.26 -53.76
CA HIS A 160 -1.36 15.23 -54.33
C HIS A 160 -0.65 14.68 -55.59
N VAL A 161 -0.28 13.40 -55.59
CA VAL A 161 0.29 12.73 -56.78
C VAL A 161 -0.73 12.67 -57.93
N VAL A 162 -1.98 12.32 -57.63
CA VAL A 162 -3.06 12.27 -58.63
C VAL A 162 -3.33 13.64 -59.23
N GLU A 163 -3.40 14.70 -58.40
CA GLU A 163 -3.58 16.08 -58.86
C GLU A 163 -2.47 16.49 -59.84
N LYS A 164 -1.20 16.21 -59.52
CA LYS A 164 -0.07 16.46 -60.44
C LYS A 164 -0.16 15.67 -61.75
N VAL A 165 -0.63 14.43 -61.70
CA VAL A 165 -0.83 13.62 -62.91
C VAL A 165 -1.94 14.24 -63.76
N VAL A 166 -3.07 14.59 -63.17
CA VAL A 166 -4.20 15.22 -63.87
C VAL A 166 -3.78 16.53 -64.54
N GLU A 167 -3.02 17.38 -63.86
CA GLU A 167 -2.47 18.62 -64.44
C GLU A 167 -1.57 18.32 -65.64
N ARG A 168 -0.69 17.31 -65.54
CA ARG A 168 0.19 16.88 -66.64
C ARG A 168 -0.61 16.37 -67.85
N TRP A 169 -1.68 15.60 -67.64
CA TRP A 169 -2.57 15.15 -68.72
C TRP A 169 -3.32 16.32 -69.36
N ASN A 170 -3.81 17.28 -68.58
CA ASN A 170 -4.44 18.50 -69.08
C ASN A 170 -3.49 19.31 -69.97
N PHE A 171 -2.23 19.46 -69.57
CA PHE A 171 -1.21 20.13 -70.40
C PHE A 171 -0.96 19.39 -71.72
N LYS A 172 -0.93 18.05 -71.67
CA LYS A 172 -0.71 17.20 -72.86
C LYS A 172 -1.91 17.23 -73.83
N LEU A 173 -3.14 17.29 -73.30
CA LEU A 173 -4.36 17.48 -74.10
C LEU A 173 -4.41 18.86 -74.76
N GLN A 174 -4.04 19.92 -74.04
CA GLN A 174 -3.92 21.27 -74.62
C GLN A 174 -2.81 21.37 -75.68
N GLY A 175 -1.70 20.64 -75.50
CA GLY A 175 -0.64 20.52 -76.50
C GLY A 175 -1.06 19.78 -77.77
N ASN A 176 -1.89 18.74 -77.64
CA ASN A 176 -2.47 18.02 -78.78
C ASN A 176 -3.56 18.84 -79.49
N LEU A 177 -4.35 19.62 -78.75
CA LEU A 177 -5.36 20.53 -79.32
C LEU A 177 -4.72 21.70 -80.10
N LYS A 178 -3.51 22.14 -79.72
CA LYS A 178 -2.74 23.16 -80.44
C LYS A 178 -2.05 22.63 -81.71
N ARG A 179 -1.84 21.32 -81.85
CA ARG A 179 -1.30 20.74 -83.11
C ARG A 179 -2.35 20.51 -84.19
N SER A 180 -3.64 20.58 -83.86
CA SER A 180 -4.74 20.40 -84.82
C SER A 180 -5.29 21.72 -85.40
N ALA A 181 -4.66 22.87 -85.16
CA ALA A 181 -5.12 24.16 -85.69
C ALA A 181 -4.08 24.80 -86.62
N LEU A 182 -3.95 24.25 -87.83
CA LEU A 182 -3.57 24.97 -89.06
C LEU A 182 -4.08 24.16 -90.26
N ASN A 183 -5.30 24.49 -90.73
CA ASN A 183 -5.72 24.65 -92.14
C ASN A 183 -7.21 24.32 -92.37
N GLY A 184 -7.99 25.37 -92.65
CA GLY A 184 -9.12 25.36 -93.61
C GLY A 184 -10.44 24.66 -93.21
N PRO A 185 -11.58 25.09 -93.76
CA PRO A 185 -12.87 24.99 -93.09
C PRO A 185 -13.63 23.71 -93.43
N GLN A 186 -14.16 23.03 -92.41
CA GLN A 186 -15.49 22.44 -92.48
C GLN A 186 -16.17 22.50 -91.10
N LEU A 187 -17.37 23.08 -91.12
CA LEU A 187 -18.38 22.99 -90.08
C LEU A 187 -18.73 21.52 -89.78
N VAL A 188 -19.36 21.36 -88.61
CA VAL A 188 -20.24 20.27 -88.17
C VAL A 188 -19.59 19.21 -87.26
N VAL A 189 -20.29 18.98 -86.14
CA VAL A 189 -20.15 17.94 -85.10
C VAL A 189 -19.50 18.41 -83.79
N LEU A 190 -20.11 19.42 -83.16
CA LEU A 190 -19.92 19.75 -81.74
C LEU A 190 -21.28 19.75 -80.99
N SER A 191 -22.20 18.87 -81.42
CA SER A 191 -23.53 18.69 -80.83
C SER A 191 -23.94 17.22 -80.83
N ARG A 192 -23.23 16.42 -80.02
CA ARG A 192 -23.60 15.08 -79.53
C ARG A 192 -22.45 14.65 -78.62
N CYS A 193 -22.54 14.66 -77.31
CA CYS A 193 -23.56 14.00 -76.52
C CYS A 193 -23.74 14.73 -75.18
N ILE A 194 -24.91 15.34 -74.99
CA ILE A 194 -25.52 15.41 -73.67
C ILE A 194 -26.91 14.82 -73.83
N PHE A 195 -27.22 13.89 -72.92
CA PHE A 195 -28.51 13.27 -72.65
C PHE A 195 -28.97 12.11 -73.56
N ASP A 196 -28.73 10.89 -73.07
CA ASP A 196 -29.76 9.85 -73.14
C ASP A 196 -29.80 9.08 -71.80
N CYS A 197 -30.79 9.37 -70.97
CA CYS A 197 -31.08 8.64 -69.74
C CYS A 197 -32.60 8.56 -69.56
N ARG A 198 -33.27 7.93 -70.52
CA ARG A 198 -34.56 7.27 -70.29
C ARG A 198 -34.48 5.85 -70.85
N GLY A 199 -34.27 4.88 -69.96
CA GLY A 199 -34.60 3.49 -70.24
C GLY A 199 -33.43 2.51 -70.29
N MET A 200 -32.73 2.30 -69.17
CA MET A 200 -32.05 1.02 -68.94
C MET A 200 -32.25 0.58 -67.49
N LYS A 201 -33.00 -0.51 -67.31
CA LYS A 201 -32.89 -1.38 -66.13
C LYS A 201 -31.68 -2.29 -66.35
N CYS A 202 -30.66 -2.22 -65.47
CA CYS A 202 -29.68 -3.27 -65.12
C CYS A 202 -28.67 -2.65 -64.14
N SER A 203 -28.63 -3.08 -62.88
CA SER A 203 -27.82 -4.19 -62.36
C SER A 203 -26.30 -3.93 -62.39
N LYS A 204 -25.75 -3.75 -61.17
CA LYS A 204 -24.35 -3.77 -60.71
C LYS A 204 -23.31 -2.89 -61.45
N VAL A 205 -22.59 -2.13 -60.61
CA VAL A 205 -21.41 -1.28 -60.89
C VAL A 205 -21.76 0.13 -61.38
N PHE A 206 -22.37 0.91 -60.48
CA PHE A 206 -22.26 2.36 -60.51
C PHE A 206 -21.12 2.75 -59.56
N SER A 207 -20.04 3.34 -60.09
CA SER A 207 -19.00 3.92 -59.27
C SER A 207 -19.56 5.17 -58.58
N PHE A 208 -19.30 5.30 -57.29
CA PHE A 208 -19.69 6.44 -56.45
C PHE A 208 -19.29 7.79 -57.08
N THR A 209 -18.23 7.79 -57.90
CA THR A 209 -17.73 8.93 -58.67
C THR A 209 -18.70 9.46 -59.73
N ALA A 210 -19.47 8.60 -60.41
CA ALA A 210 -20.45 9.05 -61.41
C ALA A 210 -21.69 9.67 -60.76
N ALA A 211 -22.09 9.17 -59.59
CA ALA A 211 -23.19 9.73 -58.81
C ALA A 211 -22.86 11.11 -58.23
N VAL A 212 -21.63 11.30 -57.72
CA VAL A 212 -21.17 12.59 -57.18
C VAL A 212 -21.02 13.64 -58.29
N ALA A 213 -20.51 13.26 -59.46
CA ALA A 213 -20.43 14.17 -60.60
C ALA A 213 -21.81 14.64 -61.04
N CYS A 214 -22.79 13.73 -61.15
CA CYS A 214 -24.17 14.08 -61.51
C CYS A 214 -24.85 14.96 -60.44
N TRP A 215 -24.57 14.72 -59.16
CA TRP A 215 -25.13 15.51 -58.06
C TRP A 215 -24.56 16.94 -58.03
N CYS A 216 -23.24 17.11 -58.26
CA CYS A 216 -22.59 18.41 -58.32
C CYS A 216 -23.12 19.29 -59.47
N THR A 217 -23.34 18.73 -60.66
CA THR A 217 -23.91 19.52 -61.78
C THR A 217 -25.36 19.89 -61.53
N CYS A 218 -26.14 19.00 -60.90
CA CYS A 218 -27.55 19.25 -60.61
C CYS A 218 -27.74 20.31 -59.50
N MET A 219 -26.89 20.30 -58.46
CA MET A 219 -26.95 21.26 -57.36
C MET A 219 -26.48 22.67 -57.79
N SER A 220 -25.49 22.73 -58.69
CA SER A 220 -25.03 23.99 -59.28
C SER A 220 -26.12 24.69 -60.12
N PHE A 221 -27.00 23.92 -60.75
CA PHE A 221 -28.09 24.46 -61.57
C PHE A 221 -29.28 24.94 -60.71
N GLN A 222 -29.58 24.28 -59.59
CA GLN A 222 -30.62 24.71 -58.65
C GLN A 222 -30.24 26.00 -57.91
N PHE A 223 -28.96 26.16 -57.54
CA PHE A 223 -28.48 27.37 -56.86
C PHE A 223 -28.56 28.62 -57.74
N ALA A 224 -28.28 28.49 -59.04
CA ALA A 224 -28.41 29.59 -60.01
C ALA A 224 -29.87 30.05 -60.23
N LYS A 225 -30.85 29.17 -60.02
CA LYS A 225 -32.28 29.47 -60.20
C LYS A 225 -32.90 30.19 -59.00
N ALA A 226 -32.40 29.94 -57.78
CA ALA A 226 -32.90 30.58 -56.55
C ALA A 226 -32.49 32.06 -56.45
N THR A 227 -31.33 32.43 -56.98
CA THR A 227 -30.82 33.82 -56.94
C THR A 227 -31.56 34.77 -57.90
N LEU A 228 -32.29 34.24 -58.87
CA LEU A 228 -33.02 35.00 -59.91
C LEU A 228 -34.50 35.26 -59.56
N LEU A 229 -35.01 34.70 -58.46
CA LEU A 229 -36.44 34.77 -58.06
C LEU A 229 -36.71 35.69 -56.86
N HIS A 230 -35.70 36.41 -56.36
CA HIS A 230 -35.80 37.34 -55.22
C HIS A 230 -35.53 38.81 -55.59
N ALA A 231 -35.51 39.13 -56.88
CA ALA A 231 -35.38 40.49 -57.40
C ALA A 231 -36.63 40.86 -58.20
N ASP A 232 -37.75 41.08 -57.49
CA ASP A 232 -38.83 42.04 -57.75
C ASP A 232 -39.97 41.84 -56.74
#